data_AF-W4PXK8-F1
#
_entry.id   AF-W4PXK8-F1
#
_cell.length_a   1.000
_cell.length_b   1.000
_cell.length_c   1.000
_cell.angle_alpha   90.00
_cell.angle_beta   90.00
_cell.angle_gamma   90.00
#
_symmetry.space_group_name_H-M   'P 1'
#
loop_
_entity.id
_entity.type
_entity.pdbx_description
1 polymer ?
#
loop_
_entity_poly.entity_id
_entity_poly.type
_entity_poly.pdbx_seq_one_letter_code
_entity_poly.pdbx_strand_id
1 'polypeptide(L)'
;MRSIMTYIIPIVLFFAVIGLGYELIFNPLGFLTRILMIVGFVAVIFLAYRWYMARKYGTPIFPTQTGPSRAQLKKAKKTSQKPSPSTPATFKAKSSSLKEKRKPSRPKTRREGHNLTVIEGKKNKKKKRALF
;
A
#
# COMPACT_ATOMS: atom_id res chain seq x y z
N MET A 1 8.66 -39.41 18.38
CA MET A 1 7.63 -38.75 17.55
C MET A 1 8.09 -38.49 16.11
N ARG A 2 9.32 -38.02 15.83
CA ARG A 2 9.75 -37.75 14.44
C ARG A 2 9.78 -39.01 13.55
N SER A 3 10.29 -40.13 14.06
CA SER A 3 10.38 -41.38 13.28
C SER A 3 9.02 -42.03 12.97
N ILE A 4 8.01 -41.87 13.85
CA ILE A 4 6.67 -42.40 13.60
C ILE A 4 5.99 -41.66 12.43
N MET A 5 6.19 -40.34 12.35
CA MET A 5 5.66 -39.50 11.28
C MET A 5 6.27 -39.87 9.92
N THR A 6 7.55 -40.27 9.91
CA THR A 6 8.25 -40.70 8.68
C THR A 6 7.59 -41.91 8.02
N TYR A 7 6.97 -42.81 8.79
CA TYR A 7 6.26 -43.98 8.27
C TYR A 7 4.76 -43.73 8.07
N ILE A 8 4.11 -42.94 8.94
CA ILE A 8 2.68 -42.67 8.83
C ILE A 8 2.35 -41.82 7.60
N ILE A 9 3.14 -40.78 7.31
CA ILE A 9 2.88 -39.89 6.17
C ILE A 9 2.84 -40.65 4.84
N PRO A 10 3.81 -41.50 4.46
CA PRO A 10 3.75 -42.23 3.20
C PRO A 10 2.63 -43.26 3.18
N ILE A 11 2.30 -43.89 4.31
CA ILE A 11 1.15 -44.81 4.40
C ILE A 11 -0.15 -44.07 4.11
N VAL A 12 -0.38 -42.93 4.77
CA VAL A 12 -1.59 -42.11 4.54
C VAL A 12 -1.64 -41.61 3.11
N LEU A 13 -0.50 -41.18 2.54
CA LEU A 13 -0.42 -40.73 1.15
C LEU A 13 -0.76 -41.88 0.18
N PHE A 14 -0.25 -43.09 0.43
CA PHE A 14 -0.55 -44.26 -0.37
C PHE A 14 -2.04 -44.60 -0.35
N PHE A 15 -2.66 -44.63 0.83
CA PHE A 15 -4.11 -44.83 0.95
C PHE A 15 -4.92 -43.70 0.31
N ALA A 16 -4.45 -42.46 0.38
CA ALA A 16 -5.09 -41.33 -0.29
C ALA A 16 -5.08 -41.51 -1.81
N VAL A 17 -3.94 -41.89 -2.40
CA VAL A 17 -3.84 -42.12 -3.85
C VAL A 17 -4.75 -43.28 -4.30
N ILE A 18 -4.78 -44.37 -3.54
CA ILE A 18 -5.66 -45.51 -3.86
C ILE A 18 -7.13 -45.12 -3.73
N GLY A 19 -7.51 -44.45 -2.64
CA GLY A 19 -8.89 -44.04 -2.40
C GLY A 19 -9.39 -43.06 -3.47
N LEU A 20 -8.56 -42.07 -3.80
CA LEU A 20 -8.88 -41.10 -4.86
C LEU A 20 -8.90 -41.74 -6.24
N GLY A 21 -7.98 -42.66 -6.53
CA GLY A 21 -7.94 -43.41 -7.79
C GLY A 21 -9.16 -44.31 -7.97
N TYR A 22 -9.60 -44.98 -6.89
CA TYR A 22 -10.82 -45.76 -6.88
C TYR A 22 -12.06 -44.89 -7.13
N GLU A 23 -12.19 -43.78 -6.41
CA GLU A 23 -13.31 -42.84 -6.59
C GLU A 23 -13.34 -42.28 -8.03
N LEU A 24 -12.17 -42.04 -8.63
CA LEU A 24 -12.06 -41.54 -10.00
C LEU A 24 -12.49 -42.56 -11.06
N ILE A 25 -12.21 -43.86 -10.87
CA ILE A 25 -12.57 -44.91 -11.83
C ILE A 25 -14.05 -45.28 -11.70
N PHE A 26 -14.52 -45.48 -10.46
CA PHE A 26 -15.87 -45.99 -10.23
C PHE A 26 -16.92 -44.88 -10.18
N ASN A 27 -16.57 -43.65 -9.79
CA ASN A 27 -17.49 -42.53 -9.65
C ASN A 27 -16.85 -41.16 -10.00
N PRO A 28 -16.37 -40.95 -11.25
CA PRO A 28 -15.67 -39.72 -11.64
C PRO A 28 -16.52 -38.45 -11.47
N LEU A 29 -17.82 -38.55 -11.75
CA LEU A 29 -18.77 -37.45 -11.61
C LEU A 29 -18.97 -37.04 -10.14
N GLY A 30 -19.06 -38.02 -9.23
CA GLY A 30 -19.18 -37.79 -7.79
C GLY A 30 -17.93 -37.08 -7.24
N PHE A 31 -16.76 -37.55 -7.66
CA PHE A 31 -15.49 -36.92 -7.29
C PHE A 31 -15.40 -35.45 -7.74
N LEU A 32 -15.75 -35.16 -9.00
CA LEU A 32 -15.69 -33.81 -9.55
C LEU A 32 -16.69 -32.86 -8.87
N THR A 33 -17.92 -33.31 -8.65
CA THR A 33 -18.94 -32.51 -7.94
C THR A 33 -18.52 -32.21 -6.51
N ARG A 34 -17.86 -33.14 -5.83
CA ARG A 34 -17.31 -32.93 -4.48
C ARG A 34 -16.19 -31.89 -4.48
N ILE A 35 -15.25 -31.94 -5.42
CA ILE A 35 -14.22 -30.90 -5.59
C ILE A 35 -14.89 -29.54 -5.84
N LEU A 36 -15.84 -29.49 -6.76
CA LEU A 36 -16.53 -28.25 -7.10
C LEU A 36 -17.28 -27.66 -5.90
N MET A 37 -17.93 -28.51 -5.09
CA MET A 37 -18.57 -28.12 -3.83
C MET A 37 -17.56 -27.55 -2.84
N ILE A 38 -16.40 -28.20 -2.66
CA ILE A 38 -15.35 -27.70 -1.75
C ILE A 38 -14.84 -26.33 -2.22
N VAL A 39 -14.50 -26.22 -3.51
CA VAL A 39 -14.02 -24.96 -4.10
C VAL A 39 -15.09 -23.88 -3.99
N GLY A 40 -16.35 -24.20 -4.30
CA GLY A 40 -17.48 -23.29 -4.19
C GLY A 40 -17.70 -22.83 -2.75
N PHE A 41 -17.65 -23.74 -1.78
CA PHE A 41 -17.79 -23.42 -0.36
C PHE A 41 -16.67 -22.50 0.13
N VAL A 42 -15.42 -22.80 -0.21
CA VAL A 42 -14.26 -21.93 0.12
C VAL A 42 -14.41 -20.56 -0.54
N ALA A 43 -14.86 -20.51 -1.80
CA ALA A 43 -15.08 -19.25 -2.50
C ALA A 43 -16.18 -18.39 -1.83
N VAL A 44 -17.28 -19.02 -1.39
CA VAL A 44 -18.36 -18.33 -0.67
C VAL A 44 -17.86 -17.77 0.65
N ILE A 45 -17.13 -18.56 1.45
CA ILE A 45 -16.55 -18.09 2.71
C ILE A 45 -15.57 -16.94 2.46
N PHE A 46 -14.69 -17.10 1.47
CA PHE A 46 -13.72 -16.07 1.11
C PHE A 46 -14.41 -14.76 0.71
N LEU A 47 -15.47 -14.84 -0.10
CA LEU A 47 -16.22 -13.67 -0.54
C LEU A 47 -16.97 -13.01 0.63
N ALA A 48 -17.58 -13.80 1.50
CA ALA A 48 -18.26 -13.30 2.70
C ALA A 48 -17.27 -12.60 3.65
N TYR A 49 -16.12 -13.24 3.92
CA TYR A 49 -15.03 -12.65 4.70
C TYR A 49 -14.55 -11.34 4.06
N ARG A 50 -14.30 -11.35 2.74
CA ARG A 50 -13.83 -10.18 2.01
C ARG A 50 -14.84 -9.03 2.06
N TRP A 51 -16.12 -9.33 1.91
CA TRP A 51 -17.19 -8.35 1.97
C TRP A 51 -17.34 -7.74 3.36
N TYR A 52 -17.27 -8.56 4.41
CA TYR A 52 -17.29 -8.09 5.79
C TYR A 52 -16.09 -7.19 6.10
N MET A 53 -14.88 -7.58 5.69
CA MET A 53 -13.67 -6.76 5.86
C MET A 53 -13.74 -5.43 5.08
N ALA A 54 -14.29 -5.44 3.87
CA ALA A 54 -14.47 -4.22 3.07
C ALA A 54 -15.40 -3.22 3.75
N ARG A 55 -16.50 -3.69 4.37
CA ARG A 55 -17.44 -2.85 5.11
C ARG A 55 -16.84 -2.27 6.40
N LYS A 56 -16.05 -3.07 7.13
CA LYS A 56 -15.55 -2.67 8.46
C LYS A 56 -14.24 -1.88 8.41
N TYR A 57 -13.36 -2.18 7.46
CA TYR A 57 -12.00 -1.63 7.41
C TYR A 57 -11.69 -0.86 6.11
N GLY A 58 -12.67 -0.66 5.22
CA GLY A 58 -12.47 0.05 3.96
C GLY A 58 -11.50 -0.63 3.00
N THR A 59 -11.23 -1.93 3.18
CA THR A 59 -10.31 -2.66 2.31
C THR A 59 -10.92 -2.81 0.91
N PRO A 60 -10.23 -2.38 -0.17
CA PRO A 60 -10.79 -2.40 -1.52
C PRO A 60 -11.10 -3.82 -1.96
N ILE A 61 -12.29 -4.08 -2.50
CA ILE A 61 -12.74 -5.44 -2.87
C ILE A 61 -11.76 -6.11 -3.85
N PHE A 62 -11.23 -5.34 -4.80
CA PHE A 62 -10.18 -5.77 -5.70
C PHE A 62 -8.79 -5.53 -5.10
N PRO A 63 -7.81 -6.42 -5.34
CA PRO A 63 -6.43 -6.17 -4.96
C PRO A 63 -5.94 -4.94 -5.72
N THR A 64 -5.98 -3.78 -5.06
CA THR A 64 -5.22 -2.62 -5.51
C THR A 64 -3.75 -3.04 -5.40
N GLN A 65 -2.98 -2.88 -6.47
CA GLN A 65 -1.55 -3.17 -6.44
C GLN A 65 -0.95 -2.37 -5.28
N THR A 66 -0.56 -3.06 -4.20
CA THR A 66 0.12 -2.48 -3.03
C THR A 66 1.58 -2.13 -3.33
N GLY A 67 1.94 -2.09 -4.62
CA GLY A 67 3.25 -1.71 -5.11
C GLY A 67 3.18 -0.39 -5.88
N PRO A 68 4.31 0.32 -5.99
CA PRO A 68 4.37 1.52 -6.79
C PRO A 68 3.96 1.20 -8.23
N SER A 69 3.02 1.97 -8.77
CA SER A 69 2.55 1.80 -10.14
C SER A 69 3.75 1.78 -11.10
N ARG A 70 3.66 1.05 -12.22
CA ARG A 70 4.70 1.06 -13.27
C ARG A 70 5.12 2.48 -13.67
N ALA A 71 4.20 3.45 -13.59
CA ALA A 71 4.48 4.86 -13.80
C ALA A 71 5.38 5.49 -12.72
N GLN A 72 5.16 5.13 -11.44
CA GLN A 72 5.98 5.57 -10.31
C GLN A 72 7.39 4.95 -10.38
N LEU A 73 7.50 3.67 -10.74
CA LEU A 73 8.77 3.00 -10.96
C LEU A 73 9.56 3.62 -12.13
N LYS A 74 8.88 3.98 -13.24
CA LYS A 74 9.52 4.69 -14.35
C LYS A 74 10.01 6.08 -13.97
N LYS A 75 9.26 6.83 -13.14
CA LYS A 75 9.70 8.13 -12.61
C LYS A 75 10.90 7.98 -11.68
N ALA A 76 10.87 7.01 -10.77
CA ALA A 76 11.98 6.73 -9.85
C ALA A 76 13.28 6.36 -10.60
N LYS A 77 13.20 5.54 -11.66
CA LYS A 77 14.36 5.22 -12.51
C LYS A 77 14.93 6.44 -13.23
N LYS A 78 14.08 7.34 -13.72
CA LYS A 78 14.51 8.60 -14.38
C LYS A 78 15.15 9.58 -13.41
N THR A 79 14.71 9.61 -12.16
CA THR A 79 15.31 10.47 -11.12
C THR A 79 16.60 9.86 -10.55
N SER A 80 16.72 8.54 -10.47
CA SER A 80 17.91 7.84 -9.99
C SER A 80 19.11 7.92 -10.94
N GLN A 81 18.88 8.17 -12.23
CA GLN A 81 19.94 8.26 -13.24
C GLN A 81 20.42 9.70 -13.50
N LYS A 82 19.80 10.69 -12.88
CA LYS A 82 20.33 12.05 -12.89
C LYS A 82 21.29 12.20 -11.71
N PRO A 83 22.57 12.51 -11.93
CA PRO A 83 23.41 13.00 -10.85
C PRO A 83 22.74 14.28 -10.33
N SER A 84 22.21 14.22 -9.11
CA SER A 84 21.81 15.41 -8.38
C SER A 84 23.03 16.33 -8.28
N PRO A 85 22.97 17.61 -8.67
CA PRO A 85 23.91 18.56 -8.10
C PRO A 85 23.67 18.54 -6.59
N SER A 86 24.71 18.21 -5.84
CA SER A 86 24.69 18.21 -4.39
C SER A 86 24.47 19.63 -3.88
N THR A 87 23.24 20.01 -3.58
CA THR A 87 22.95 21.10 -2.65
C THR A 87 22.39 20.50 -1.37
N PRO A 88 23.01 20.72 -0.21
CA PRO A 88 22.55 20.15 1.05
C PRO A 88 21.31 20.94 1.50
N ALA A 89 20.11 20.38 1.27
CA ALA A 89 18.89 20.83 1.92
C ALA A 89 18.72 20.05 3.24
N THR A 90 19.04 20.75 4.32
CA THR A 90 19.14 20.34 5.72
C THR A 90 17.96 19.50 6.22
N PHE A 91 18.17 18.20 6.41
CA PHE A 91 17.41 17.40 7.39
C PHE A 91 17.94 17.72 8.79
N LYS A 92 17.07 18.18 9.69
CA LYS A 92 17.42 18.51 11.08
C LYS A 92 17.87 17.25 11.81
N ALA A 93 19.15 17.24 12.19
CA ALA A 93 19.74 16.25 13.08
C ALA A 93 19.56 16.62 14.56
N LYS A 94 19.60 15.57 15.37
CA LYS A 94 19.29 15.45 16.80
C LYS A 94 20.46 15.94 17.68
N SER A 95 20.09 16.44 18.87
CA SER A 95 20.83 16.46 20.15
C SER A 95 22.22 17.13 20.28
N SER A 96 22.23 18.13 21.17
CA SER A 96 23.27 18.47 22.18
C SER A 96 24.74 18.45 21.78
N SER A 97 25.31 19.65 21.61
CA SER A 97 26.67 19.92 22.09
C SER A 97 26.77 21.37 22.60
N LEU A 98 26.97 21.50 23.91
CA LEU A 98 27.48 22.68 24.57
C LEU A 98 29.01 22.67 24.40
N LYS A 99 29.57 23.71 23.77
CA LYS A 99 30.84 24.34 24.19
C LYS A 99 31.10 25.61 23.37
N GLU A 100 30.63 26.72 23.97
CA GLU A 100 31.46 27.87 24.30
C GLU A 100 32.44 28.41 23.24
N LYS A 101 32.12 29.60 22.70
CA LYS A 101 33.05 30.75 22.68
C LYS A 101 32.34 32.06 22.27
N ARG A 102 32.22 32.95 23.26
CA ARG A 102 32.40 34.42 23.25
C ARG A 102 31.50 35.29 22.34
N LYS A 103 30.58 36.01 23.01
CA LYS A 103 29.96 37.31 22.61
C LYS A 103 31.04 38.43 22.65
N PRO A 104 30.92 39.60 21.94
CA PRO A 104 29.93 40.65 22.26
C PRO A 104 29.28 41.40 21.06
N SER A 105 27.98 41.70 21.20
CA SER A 105 27.32 43.01 21.05
C SER A 105 27.89 44.05 20.04
N ARG A 106 27.12 44.42 18.99
CA ARG A 106 26.63 45.81 18.68
C ARG A 106 25.83 45.92 17.34
N PRO A 107 25.06 47.00 17.07
CA PRO A 107 23.74 46.98 16.42
C PRO A 107 23.60 47.83 15.12
N LYS A 108 22.36 47.88 14.58
CA LYS A 108 21.81 48.72 13.47
C LYS A 108 22.28 48.31 12.06
N THR A 109 21.41 48.21 11.05
CA THR A 109 20.60 49.32 10.52
C THR A 109 19.32 48.85 9.82
N ARG A 110 18.23 49.51 10.21
CA ARG A 110 16.92 49.66 9.57
C ARG A 110 17.02 49.70 8.03
N ARG A 111 16.37 48.77 7.33
CA ARG A 111 16.00 48.98 5.92
C ARG A 111 14.50 49.22 5.86
N GLU A 112 14.19 50.47 5.53
CA GLU A 112 12.86 51.00 5.28
C GLU A 112 12.32 50.47 3.95
N GLY A 113 11.01 50.35 3.83
CA GLY A 113 10.33 50.20 2.52
C GLY A 113 9.57 48.89 2.33
N HIS A 114 8.37 48.82 2.91
CA HIS A 114 7.31 47.87 2.57
C HIS A 114 6.87 48.03 1.11
N ASN A 115 6.50 46.93 0.45
CA ASN A 115 5.48 46.89 -0.62
C ASN A 115 4.88 45.48 -0.72
N LEU A 116 4.05 45.12 0.26
CA LEU A 116 3.14 43.98 0.14
C LEU A 116 1.88 44.48 -0.56
N THR A 117 1.75 44.23 -1.86
CA THR A 117 0.48 44.45 -2.53
C THR A 117 -0.45 43.30 -2.16
N VAL A 118 -1.54 43.64 -1.47
CA VAL A 118 -2.67 42.74 -1.28
C VAL A 118 -3.32 42.54 -2.65
N ILE A 119 -3.35 41.30 -3.12
CA ILE A 119 -4.19 40.95 -4.27
C ILE A 119 -5.64 40.98 -3.76
N GLU A 120 -6.28 42.13 -3.87
CA GLU A 120 -7.71 42.25 -3.62
C GLU A 120 -8.47 41.44 -4.68
N GLY A 121 -8.89 40.23 -4.32
CA GLY A 121 -9.85 39.48 -5.10
C GLY A 121 -11.16 40.28 -5.23
N LYS A 122 -11.75 40.31 -6.43
CA LYS A 122 -13.09 40.89 -6.73
C LYS A 122 -14.23 40.18 -5.98
N LYS A 123 -14.24 40.22 -4.64
CA LYS A 123 -15.21 39.52 -3.79
C LYS A 123 -16.62 40.13 -3.88
N ASN A 124 -16.75 41.39 -4.29
CA ASN A 124 -18.04 42.10 -4.34
C ASN A 124 -18.57 42.45 -5.75
N LYS A 125 -17.99 41.93 -6.85
CA LYS A 125 -18.58 42.14 -8.18
C LYS A 125 -19.80 41.23 -8.38
N LYS A 126 -21.01 41.79 -8.21
CA LYS A 126 -22.27 41.13 -8.61
C LYS A 126 -22.20 40.80 -10.12
N LYS A 127 -22.33 39.53 -10.47
CA LYS A 127 -22.46 39.11 -11.88
C LYS A 127 -23.79 39.65 -12.41
N LYS A 128 -23.76 40.46 -13.48
CA LYS A 128 -24.98 40.80 -14.22
C LYS A 128 -25.44 39.53 -14.94
N ARG A 129 -26.48 38.88 -14.42
CA ARG A 129 -27.18 37.81 -15.11
C ARG A 129 -28.02 38.48 -16.21
N ALA A 130 -27.66 38.27 -17.46
CA ALA A 130 -28.57 38.57 -18.55
C ALA A 130 -29.70 37.52 -18.50
N LEU A 131 -30.94 37.99 -18.47
CA LEU A 131 -32.12 37.20 -18.76
C LEU A 131 -32.30 37.23 -20.28
N PHE A 132 -32.33 36.06 -20.90
CA PHE A 132 -32.93 35.79 -22.20
C PHE A 132 -33.79 34.54 -22.03
#